data_AF-A0A449DBU9-F1
#
_entry.id   AF-A0A449DBU9-F1
#
_cell.length_a   1.000
_cell.length_b   1.000
_cell.length_c   1.000
_cell.angle_alpha   90.00
_cell.angle_beta   90.00
_cell.angle_gamma   90.00
#
_symmetry.space_group_name_H-M   'P 1'
#
loop_
_entity.id
_entity.type
_entity.pdbx_description
1 polymer ?
#
loop_
_entity_poly.entity_id
_entity_poly.type
_entity_poly.pdbx_seq_one_letter_code
_entity_poly.pdbx_strand_id
1 'polypeptide(L)'
;MLVGIGTCAFTLVSAYGFSGVLDSDVQLDPSRIAAQIVSGIGFLGAGVIFKGRNMVRGLTTAATIWVAAAVGMACGAGMLGLATMLTALHLLTLFVVAPLIRRIPRQ
;
A
#
# COMPACT_ATOMS: atom_id res chain seq x y z
N MET A 1 6.64 -1.41 8.89
CA MET A 1 7.30 -1.72 7.60
C MET A 1 6.33 -1.70 6.43
N LEU A 2 5.25 -2.50 6.44
CA LEU A 2 4.25 -2.54 5.35
C LEU A 2 3.65 -1.17 4.98
N VAL A 3 3.19 -0.39 5.97
CA VAL A 3 2.63 0.96 5.71
C VAL A 3 3.66 1.86 5.03
N GLY A 4 4.93 1.82 5.46
CA GLY A 4 6.03 2.61 4.88
C GLY A 4 6.35 2.24 3.43
N ILE A 5 6.33 0.93 3.10
CA ILE A 5 6.49 0.46 1.72
C ILE A 5 5.33 0.98 0.85
N GLY A 6 4.10 0.88 1.34
CA GLY A 6 2.92 1.39 0.63
C GLY A 6 2.94 2.90 0.45
N THR A 7 3.33 3.68 1.46
CA THR A 7 3.42 5.14 1.34
C THR A 7 4.48 5.57 0.33
N CYS A 8 5.66 4.94 0.34
CA CYS A 8 6.70 5.22 -0.65
C CYS A 8 6.20 4.94 -2.07
N ALA A 9 5.52 3.81 -2.28
CA ALA A 9 4.92 3.47 -3.55
C ALA A 9 3.86 4.48 -3.99
N PHE A 10 2.94 4.89 -3.10
CA PHE A 10 1.94 5.92 -3.43
C PHE A 10 2.59 7.23 -3.87
N THR A 11 3.65 7.67 -3.18
CA THR A 11 4.40 8.87 -3.57
C THR A 11 5.05 8.70 -4.95
N LEU A 12 5.70 7.57 -5.21
CA LEU A 12 6.35 7.31 -6.50
C LEU A 12 5.35 7.24 -7.65
N VAL A 13 4.23 6.54 -7.47
CA VAL A 13 3.18 6.44 -8.48
C VAL A 13 2.53 7.81 -8.71
N SER A 14 2.26 8.57 -7.66
CA SER A 14 1.67 9.90 -7.81
C SER A 14 2.62 10.91 -8.48
N ALA A 15 3.93 10.79 -8.28
CA ALA A 15 4.91 11.70 -8.86
C ALA A 15 5.28 11.33 -10.32
N TYR A 16 5.41 10.04 -10.63
CA TYR A 16 5.99 9.58 -11.89
C TYR A 16 5.04 8.75 -12.76
N GLY A 17 4.03 8.12 -12.15
CA GLY A 17 3.14 7.18 -12.82
C GLY A 17 2.18 7.81 -13.83
N PHE A 18 2.06 9.13 -13.83
CA PHE A 18 1.11 9.85 -14.68
C PHE A 18 1.75 10.87 -15.63
N SER A 19 3.07 10.87 -15.72
CA SER A 19 3.86 11.78 -16.56
C SER A 19 3.48 11.75 -18.05
N GLY A 20 2.98 10.61 -18.56
CA GLY A 20 2.57 10.45 -19.95
C GLY A 20 1.12 10.85 -20.30
N VAL A 21 0.32 11.30 -19.31
CA VAL A 21 -1.09 11.71 -19.51
C VAL A 21 -1.25 13.24 -19.52
N LEU A 22 -0.19 13.97 -19.14
CA LEU A 22 -0.15 15.44 -19.13
C LEU A 22 0.12 15.96 -20.54
N ASP A 23 -0.83 15.80 -21.46
CA ASP A 23 -0.77 16.45 -22.77
C ASP A 23 -1.39 17.86 -22.73
N SER A 24 -0.93 18.69 -23.66
CA SER A 24 -0.84 20.16 -23.57
C SER A 24 -2.15 20.96 -23.48
N ASP A 25 -3.33 20.34 -23.54
CA ASP A 25 -4.60 21.06 -23.78
C ASP A 25 -5.68 20.82 -22.71
N VAL A 26 -5.46 19.87 -21.78
CA VAL A 26 -6.37 19.62 -20.66
C VAL A 26 -5.57 19.34 -19.39
N GLN A 27 -5.66 20.21 -18.38
CA GLN A 27 -5.14 19.96 -17.02
C GLN A 27 -5.99 18.90 -16.31
N LEU A 28 -5.91 17.64 -16.76
CA LEU A 28 -6.30 16.51 -15.93
C LEU A 28 -5.16 16.28 -14.95
N ASP A 29 -5.42 16.48 -13.66
CA ASP A 29 -4.48 16.19 -12.58
C ASP A 29 -4.65 14.72 -12.13
N PRO A 30 -3.86 13.78 -12.65
CA PRO A 30 -4.09 12.36 -12.44
C PRO A 30 -3.73 11.94 -11.01
N SER A 31 -2.97 12.78 -10.29
CA SER A 31 -2.69 12.61 -8.87
C SER A 31 -3.96 12.62 -8.01
N ARG A 32 -5.06 13.19 -8.51
CA ARG A 32 -6.38 13.13 -7.87
C ARG A 32 -6.89 11.71 -7.73
N ILE A 33 -6.69 10.85 -8.74
CA ILE A 33 -7.09 9.44 -8.66
C ILE A 33 -6.28 8.75 -7.54
N ALA A 34 -4.98 9.03 -7.47
CA ALA A 34 -4.13 8.50 -6.41
C ALA A 34 -4.60 8.95 -5.01
N ALA A 35 -4.93 10.23 -4.85
CA ALA A 35 -5.46 10.77 -3.60
C ALA A 35 -6.79 10.12 -3.19
N GLN A 36 -7.71 9.89 -4.15
CA GLN A 36 -8.99 9.23 -3.88
C GLN A 36 -8.81 7.76 -3.48
N ILE A 37 -7.86 7.05 -4.10
CA ILE A 37 -7.51 5.69 -3.69
C ILE A 37 -7.05 5.70 -2.23
N VAL A 38 -6.05 6.52 -1.88
CA VAL A 38 -5.49 6.60 -0.51
C VAL A 38 -6.55 6.96 0.52
N SER A 39 -7.47 7.88 0.19
CA SER A 39 -8.61 8.22 1.05
C SER A 39 -9.55 7.03 1.26
N GLY A 40 -9.93 6.34 0.18
CA GLY A 40 -10.86 5.20 0.22
C GLY A 40 -10.32 4.00 1.01
N ILE A 41 -9.05 3.64 0.85
CA ILE A 41 -8.43 2.59 1.67
C ILE A 41 -8.26 2.98 3.13
N GLY A 42 -8.15 4.28 3.46
CA GLY A 42 -8.17 4.74 4.85
C GLY A 42 -9.44 4.32 5.58
N PHE A 43 -10.60 4.41 4.91
CA PHE A 43 -11.88 3.95 5.44
C PHE A 43 -11.93 2.43 5.63
N LEU A 44 -11.48 1.66 4.62
CA LEU A 44 -11.41 0.20 4.72
C LEU A 44 -10.46 -0.26 5.85
N GLY A 45 -9.32 0.42 6.00
CA GLY A 45 -8.34 0.17 7.05
C GLY A 45 -8.91 0.41 8.45
N ALA A 46 -9.69 1.46 8.64
CA ALA A 46 -10.36 1.72 9.91
C ALA A 46 -11.40 0.64 10.24
N GLY A 47 -12.16 0.17 9.24
CA GLY A 47 -13.20 -0.85 9.41
C GLY A 47 -12.69 -2.24 9.79
N VAL A 48 -11.42 -2.57 9.49
CA VAL A 48 -10.83 -3.87 9.82
C VAL A 48 -10.07 -3.89 11.15
N ILE A 49 -9.81 -2.73 11.77
CA ILE A 49 -9.10 -2.64 13.04
C ILE A 49 -10.10 -2.67 14.19
N PHE A 50 -10.00 -3.70 15.03
CA PHE A 50 -10.84 -3.85 16.21
C PHE A 50 -10.01 -3.66 17.48
N LYS A 51 -10.44 -2.74 18.35
CA LYS A 51 -9.80 -2.46 19.65
C LYS A 51 -10.69 -2.93 20.80
N GLY A 52 -10.25 -3.94 21.54
CA GLY A 52 -10.85 -4.38 22.80
C GLY A 52 -10.09 -3.84 24.04
N ARG A 53 -10.57 -4.18 25.25
CA ARG A 53 -9.99 -3.68 26.53
C ARG A 53 -8.48 -3.89 26.68
N ASN A 54 -7.91 -4.96 26.13
CA ASN A 54 -6.48 -5.28 26.25
C ASN A 54 -5.84 -5.81 24.96
N MET A 55 -6.51 -5.73 23.81
CA MET A 55 -6.00 -6.30 22.55
C MET A 55 -6.46 -5.51 21.34
N VAL A 56 -5.53 -5.25 20.44
CA VAL A 56 -5.80 -4.70 19.10
C VAL A 56 -5.68 -5.83 18.09
N ARG A 57 -6.74 -6.06 17.29
CA ARG A 57 -6.78 -7.04 16.21
C ARG A 57 -6.92 -6.32 14.86
N GLY A 58 -6.42 -6.94 13.80
CA GLY A 58 -6.59 -6.46 12.43
C GLY A 58 -5.57 -5.41 11.96
N LEU A 59 -4.62 -5.00 12.81
CA LEU A 59 -3.60 -4.00 12.45
C LEU A 59 -2.69 -4.46 11.29
N THR A 60 -2.36 -5.75 11.26
CA THR A 60 -1.60 -6.35 10.15
C THR A 60 -2.44 -6.44 8.87
N THR A 61 -3.72 -6.79 9.00
CA THR A 61 -4.67 -6.85 7.87
C THR A 61 -4.91 -5.48 7.24
N ALA A 62 -5.04 -4.42 8.06
CA ALA A 62 -5.11 -3.05 7.57
C ALA A 62 -3.85 -2.69 6.77
N ALA A 63 -2.67 -3.07 7.28
CA ALA A 63 -1.41 -2.83 6.59
C ALA A 63 -1.24 -3.64 5.30
N THR A 64 -1.81 -4.85 5.20
CA THR A 64 -1.79 -5.63 3.95
C THR A 64 -2.70 -5.02 2.89
N ILE A 65 -3.90 -4.55 3.27
CA ILE A 65 -4.81 -3.85 2.37
C ILE A 65 -4.15 -2.58 1.82
N TRP A 66 -3.44 -1.84 2.67
CA TRP A 66 -2.69 -0.64 2.28
C TRP A 66 -1.65 -0.92 1.17
N VAL A 67 -0.87 -1.98 1.31
CA VAL A 67 0.14 -2.37 0.31
C VAL A 67 -0.52 -2.92 -0.96
N ALA A 68 -1.59 -3.70 -0.83
CA ALA A 68 -2.33 -4.22 -1.99
C ALA A 68 -2.88 -3.08 -2.88
N ALA A 69 -3.40 -2.00 -2.28
CA ALA A 69 -3.82 -0.82 -3.01
C ALA A 69 -2.66 -0.10 -3.69
N ALA A 70 -1.47 -0.04 -3.06
CA ALA A 70 -0.27 0.52 -3.69
C ALA A 70 0.18 -0.29 -4.92
N VAL A 71 0.12 -1.62 -4.84
CA VAL A 71 0.38 -2.51 -5.99
C VAL A 71 -0.62 -2.26 -7.11
N GLY A 72 -1.92 -2.20 -6.79
CA GLY A 72 -2.98 -1.93 -7.78
C GLY A 72 -2.81 -0.58 -8.47
N MET A 73 -2.47 0.47 -7.71
CA MET A 73 -2.19 1.79 -8.26
C MET A 73 -0.96 1.77 -9.19
N ALA A 74 0.11 1.08 -8.81
CA ALA A 74 1.30 0.92 -9.64
C ALA A 74 0.99 0.18 -10.95
N CYS A 75 0.15 -0.87 -10.91
CA CYS A 75 -0.34 -1.55 -12.11
C CYS A 75 -1.18 -0.62 -12.99
N GLY A 76 -2.11 0.14 -12.40
CA GLY A 76 -2.97 1.09 -13.13
C GLY A 76 -2.19 2.23 -13.78
N ALA A 77 -1.07 2.64 -13.16
CA ALA A 77 -0.14 3.62 -13.71
C ALA A 77 0.87 3.03 -14.71
N GLY A 78 0.78 1.74 -15.05
CA GLY A 78 1.70 1.07 -15.99
C GLY A 78 3.11 0.80 -15.43
N MET A 79 3.36 1.07 -14.15
CA MET A 79 4.67 0.89 -13.50
C MET A 79 4.87 -0.57 -13.05
N LEU A 80 4.92 -1.51 -14.00
CA LEU A 80 4.98 -2.95 -13.72
C LEU A 80 6.24 -3.37 -12.91
N GLY A 81 7.37 -2.70 -13.13
CA GLY A 81 8.59 -2.93 -12.34
C GLY A 81 8.40 -2.58 -10.86
N LEU A 82 7.71 -1.47 -10.57
CA LEU A 82 7.36 -1.08 -9.20
C LEU A 82 6.35 -2.07 -8.60
N ALA A 83 5.32 -2.44 -9.37
CA ALA A 83 4.26 -3.35 -8.91
C ALA A 83 4.80 -4.75 -8.54
N THR A 84 5.70 -5.29 -9.37
CA THR A 84 6.34 -6.60 -9.12
C THR A 84 7.25 -6.53 -7.90
N MET A 85 8.08 -5.49 -7.76
CA MET A 85 8.92 -5.27 -6.59
C MET A 85 8.09 -5.16 -5.30
N LEU A 86 6.99 -4.40 -5.33
CA LEU A 86 6.10 -4.24 -4.17
C LEU A 86 5.44 -5.55 -3.76
N THR A 87 4.98 -6.33 -4.75
CA THR A 87 4.40 -7.65 -4.51
C THR A 87 5.44 -8.58 -3.87
N ALA A 88 6.68 -8.60 -4.38
CA ALA A 88 7.75 -9.40 -3.83
C ALA A 88 8.08 -9.01 -2.38
N LEU A 89 8.22 -7.72 -2.08
CA LEU A 89 8.45 -7.22 -0.71
C LEU A 89 7.28 -7.54 0.22
N HIS A 90 6.04 -7.46 -0.27
CA HIS A 90 4.85 -7.80 0.49
C HIS A 90 4.85 -9.28 0.89
N LEU A 91 5.07 -10.15 -0.09
CA LEU A 91 5.15 -11.61 0.12
C LEU A 91 6.30 -11.97 1.05
N LEU A 92 7.48 -11.35 0.88
CA LEU A 92 8.62 -11.54 1.78
C LEU A 92 8.27 -11.18 3.23
N THR A 93 7.54 -10.08 3.42
CA THR A 93 7.11 -9.67 4.76
C THR A 93 6.14 -10.69 5.38
N LEU A 94 5.21 -11.25 4.60
CA LEU A 94 4.23 -12.22 5.07
C LEU A 94 4.83 -13.62 5.32
N PHE A 95 5.68 -14.10 4.41
CA PHE A 95 6.21 -15.47 4.44
C PHE A 95 7.54 -15.62 5.16
N VAL A 96 8.34 -14.55 5.29
CA VAL A 96 9.64 -14.60 5.97
C VAL A 96 9.56 -13.92 7.32
N VAL A 97 9.19 -12.63 7.34
CA VAL A 97 9.29 -11.80 8.55
C VAL A 97 8.25 -12.20 9.60
N ALA A 98 6.98 -12.39 9.21
CA ALA A 98 5.92 -12.75 10.15
C ALA A 98 6.15 -14.11 10.86
N PRO A 99 6.51 -15.22 10.16
CA PRO A 99 6.81 -16.48 10.84
C PRO A 99 8.13 -16.43 11.61
N LEU A 100 9.14 -15.69 11.14
CA LEU A 100 10.39 -15.53 11.87
C LEU A 100 10.18 -14.84 13.22
N ILE A 101 9.39 -13.76 13.26
CA ILE A 101 9.02 -13.07 14.50
C ILE A 101 8.26 -13.99 15.46
N ARG A 102 7.40 -14.88 14.94
CA ARG A 102 6.67 -15.86 15.76
C ARG A 102 7.59 -16.94 16.34
N ARG A 103 8.71 -17.23 15.68
CA ARG A 103 9.69 -18.23 16.15
C ARG A 103 10.66 -17.68 17.20
N ILE A 104 10.77 -16.37 17.35
CA ILE A 104 11.59 -15.76 18.41
C ILE A 104 10.84 -15.97 19.73
N PRO A 105 11.38 -16.78 20.67
CA PRO A 105 10.79 -16.92 22.00
C PRO A 105 10.86 -15.56 22.67
N ARG A 106 9.71 -15.00 23.03
CA ARG A 106 9.65 -13.85 23.94
C ARG A 106 10.11 -14.36 25.31
N GLN A 107 11.36 -14.07 25.64
CA GLN A 107 11.86 -14.15 27.03
C GLN A 107 11.28 -13.00 27.84
#